data_AF-A1KW64-F1
#
_entry.id   AF-A1KW64-F1
#
_cell.length_a   1.000
_cell.length_b   1.000
_cell.length_c   1.000
_cell.angle_alpha   90.00
_cell.angle_beta   90.00
_cell.angle_gamma   90.00
#
_symmetry.space_group_name_H-M   'P 1'
#
loop_
_entity.id
_entity.type
_entity.pdbx_description
1 polymer ?
#
loop_
_entity_poly.entity_id
_entity_poly.type
_entity_poly.pdbx_seq_one_letter_code
_entity_poly.pdbx_strand_id
1 'polypeptide(L)'
;MTENAQDKARQAVETVVKSPELVEQILSDEYVQIMIARRFHSGPLPPPSDLAQYNDIISNGADRIMAMAEKEQAVRHETIRQDQTFNRRGQLYGFISVILILLFAVFLVWSGYPATAASLAGGTVVALAGAFVIGRSRDQGKN
;
A
#
# COMPACT_ATOMS: atom_id res chain seq x y z
N MET A 1 30.28 36.40 -20.79
CA MET A 1 29.78 36.92 -19.49
C MET A 1 29.16 35.83 -18.59
N THR A 2 29.05 34.57 -19.02
CA THR A 2 28.44 33.45 -18.27
C THR A 2 29.43 32.60 -17.45
N GLU A 3 30.73 32.78 -17.64
CA GLU A 3 31.82 32.00 -17.00
C GLU A 3 31.90 32.23 -15.47
N ASN A 4 31.54 33.43 -15.01
CA ASN A 4 31.64 33.83 -13.59
C ASN A 4 30.61 33.13 -12.68
N ALA A 5 29.46 32.69 -13.22
CA ALA A 5 28.42 32.05 -12.41
C ALA A 5 28.70 30.55 -12.18
N GLN A 6 29.27 29.87 -13.19
CA GLN A 6 29.59 28.45 -13.09
C GLN A 6 30.84 28.19 -12.24
N ASP A 7 31.84 29.08 -12.32
CA ASP A 7 33.03 28.97 -11.47
C ASP A 7 32.73 29.27 -10.00
N LYS A 8 31.84 30.23 -9.72
CA LYS A 8 31.35 30.47 -8.36
C LYS A 8 30.55 29.29 -7.81
N ALA A 9 29.71 28.66 -8.64
CA ALA A 9 28.96 27.48 -8.23
C ALA A 9 29.90 26.29 -7.94
N ARG A 10 30.94 26.10 -8.76
CA ARG A 10 31.96 25.05 -8.53
C ARG A 10 32.78 25.32 -7.28
N GLN A 11 33.22 26.56 -7.07
CA GLN A 11 33.92 26.94 -5.84
C GLN A 11 33.04 26.74 -4.61
N ALA A 12 31.76 27.14 -4.66
CA ALA A 12 30.83 26.94 -3.56
C ALA A 12 30.62 25.44 -3.25
N VAL A 13 30.46 24.60 -4.28
CA VAL A 13 30.34 23.14 -4.10
C VAL A 13 31.63 22.55 -3.52
N GLU A 14 32.80 23.00 -3.98
CA GLU A 14 34.09 22.51 -3.49
C GLU A 14 34.37 22.93 -2.03
N THR A 15 33.99 24.15 -1.64
CA THR A 15 34.08 24.64 -0.26
C THR A 15 33.14 23.87 0.67
N VAL A 16 31.92 23.55 0.22
CA VAL A 16 30.95 22.77 1.00
C VAL A 16 31.40 21.32 1.18
N VAL A 17 32.07 20.72 0.19
CA VAL A 17 32.61 19.35 0.28
C VAL A 17 33.81 19.25 1.24
N LYS A 18 34.61 20.32 1.36
CA LYS A 18 35.81 20.35 2.20
C LYS A 18 35.53 20.68 3.68
N SER A 19 34.31 21.08 4.03
CA SER A 19 33.94 21.51 5.38
C SER A 19 32.65 20.84 5.83
N PRO A 20 32.71 19.63 6.45
CA PRO A 20 31.52 18.94 6.96
C PRO A 20 30.74 19.79 7.98
N GLU A 21 31.42 20.68 8.71
CA GLU A 21 30.80 21.64 9.64
C GLU A 21 29.86 22.65 8.95
N LEU A 22 30.17 23.09 7.73
CA LEU A 22 29.28 23.98 6.97
C LEU A 22 28.05 23.25 6.43
N VAL A 23 28.20 21.99 6.05
CA VAL A 23 27.06 21.14 5.66
C VAL A 23 26.13 20.96 6.86
N GLU A 24 26.69 20.71 8.04
CA GLU A 24 25.94 20.57 9.28
C GLU A 24 25.25 21.89 9.69
N GLN A 25 25.91 23.03 9.47
CA GLN A 25 25.34 24.35 9.73
C GLN A 25 24.22 24.72 8.74
N ILE A 26 24.38 24.40 7.46
CA ILE A 26 23.35 24.63 6.42
C ILE A 26 22.15 23.71 6.64
N LEU A 27 22.38 22.47 7.08
CA LEU A 27 21.30 21.51 7.38
C LEU A 27 20.59 21.82 8.70
N SER A 28 21.26 22.46 9.66
CA SER A 28 20.66 22.92 10.92
C SER A 28 19.96 24.28 10.81
N ASP A 29 20.10 24.96 9.68
CA ASP A 29 19.35 26.18 9.39
C ASP A 29 17.86 25.86 9.13
N GLU A 30 17.00 26.41 9.97
CA GLU A 30 15.54 26.24 9.93
C GLU A 30 14.95 26.65 8.57
N TYR A 31 15.52 27.66 7.91
CA TYR A 31 15.07 28.13 6.60
C TYR A 31 15.37 27.11 5.50
N VAL A 32 16.54 26.48 5.56
CA VAL A 32 16.94 25.43 4.62
C VAL A 32 16.10 24.18 4.82
N GLN A 33 15.82 23.81 6.07
CA GLN A 33 14.91 22.68 6.37
C GLN A 33 13.49 22.91 5.82
N ILE A 34 12.94 24.13 5.98
CA ILE A 34 11.63 24.48 5.42
C ILE A 34 11.65 24.43 3.88
N MET A 35 12.74 24.88 3.25
CA MET A 35 12.88 24.87 1.79
C MET A 35 13.01 23.45 1.22
N ILE A 36 13.75 22.58 1.91
CA ILE A 36 13.86 21.15 1.59
C ILE A 36 12.49 20.48 1.74
N ALA A 37 11.81 20.69 2.87
CA ALA A 37 10.49 20.10 3.14
C ALA A 37 9.41 20.49 2.10
N ARG A 38 9.46 21.72 1.55
CA ARG A 38 8.51 22.18 0.52
C ARG A 38 8.63 21.46 -0.83
N ARG A 39 9.77 20.81 -1.14
CA ARG A 39 9.97 20.09 -2.41
C ARG A 39 9.62 18.60 -2.34
N PHE A 40 9.40 18.04 -1.16
CA PHE A 40 8.97 16.66 -1.01
C PHE A 40 7.45 16.59 -1.03
N HIS A 41 6.87 16.67 -2.24
CA HIS A 41 5.48 16.30 -2.40
C HIS A 41 5.37 14.78 -2.54
N SER A 42 4.73 14.13 -1.57
CA SER A 42 4.40 12.71 -1.62
C SER A 42 2.88 12.57 -1.69
N GLY A 43 2.39 12.20 -2.87
CA GLY A 43 0.97 12.01 -3.13
C GLY A 43 0.72 11.88 -4.63
N PRO A 44 -0.44 11.36 -5.03
CA PRO A 44 -0.76 11.06 -6.42
C PRO A 44 -0.96 12.31 -7.30
N LEU A 45 -1.15 13.47 -6.68
CA LEU A 45 -1.36 14.75 -7.36
C LEU A 45 -0.15 15.66 -7.19
N PRO A 46 0.28 16.42 -8.20
CA PRO A 46 1.33 17.40 -8.00
C PRO A 46 0.85 18.57 -7.12
N PRO A 47 1.79 19.34 -6.52
CA PRO A 47 1.45 20.54 -5.77
C PRO A 47 0.58 21.51 -6.58
N PRO A 48 -0.29 22.31 -5.93
CA PRO A 48 -1.10 23.31 -6.62
C PRO A 48 -0.29 24.31 -7.45
N SER A 49 0.91 24.68 -6.98
CA SER A 49 1.84 25.56 -7.70
C SER A 49 2.34 24.95 -9.01
N ASP A 50 2.47 23.63 -9.06
CA ASP A 50 2.98 22.90 -10.22
C ASP A 50 1.83 22.62 -11.19
N LEU A 51 0.63 22.32 -10.68
CA LEU A 51 -0.59 22.22 -11.50
C LEU A 51 -0.84 23.50 -12.32
N ALA A 52 -0.65 24.67 -11.71
CA ALA A 52 -0.76 25.95 -12.42
C ALA A 52 0.27 26.05 -13.56
N GLN A 53 1.53 25.72 -13.29
CA GLN A 53 2.60 25.70 -14.32
C GLN A 53 2.31 24.71 -15.45
N TYR A 54 1.73 23.54 -15.14
CA TYR A 54 1.33 22.57 -16.16
C TYR A 54 0.26 23.14 -17.10
N ASN A 55 -0.65 23.97 -16.59
CA ASN A 55 -1.67 24.60 -17.42
C ASN A 55 -1.11 25.71 -18.32
N ASP A 56 -0.04 26.37 -17.88
CA ASP A 56 0.66 27.40 -18.66
C ASP A 56 1.48 26.80 -19.82
N ILE A 57 2.07 25.62 -19.60
CA ILE A 57 2.88 24.91 -20.60
C ILE A 57 2.01 24.08 -21.55
N ILE A 58 0.97 23.45 -21.02
CA ILE A 58 0.08 22.54 -21.72
C ILE A 58 -1.35 23.04 -21.53
N SER A 59 -2.04 23.34 -22.63
CA SER A 59 -3.45 23.72 -22.57
C SER A 59 -4.27 22.65 -21.83
N ASN A 60 -5.02 23.08 -20.81
CA ASN A 60 -5.79 22.23 -19.90
C ASN A 60 -4.95 21.15 -19.20
N GLY A 61 -3.65 21.40 -18.96
CA GLY A 61 -2.74 20.45 -18.34
C GLY A 61 -3.16 20.05 -16.92
N ALA A 62 -3.62 21.01 -16.12
CA ALA A 62 -4.09 20.75 -14.75
C ALA A 62 -5.32 19.82 -14.73
N ASP A 63 -6.31 20.10 -15.58
CA ASP A 63 -7.55 19.31 -15.69
C ASP A 63 -7.26 17.87 -16.11
N ARG A 64 -6.36 17.66 -17.08
CA ARG A 64 -5.94 16.32 -17.51
C ARG A 64 -5.26 15.51 -16.41
N ILE A 65 -4.47 16.16 -15.55
CA ILE A 65 -3.83 15.52 -14.40
C ILE A 65 -4.88 15.13 -13.34
N MET A 66 -5.82 16.04 -13.04
CA MET A 66 -6.91 15.76 -12.09
C MET A 66 -7.80 14.62 -12.60
N ALA A 67 -8.20 14.64 -13.86
CA ALA A 67 -9.00 13.57 -14.48
C ALA A 67 -8.27 12.21 -14.47
N MET A 68 -6.94 12.21 -14.65
CA MET A 68 -6.14 11.00 -14.54
C MET A 68 -6.17 10.43 -13.11
N ALA A 69 -5.99 11.30 -12.11
CA ALA A 69 -6.04 10.91 -10.70
C ALA A 69 -7.43 10.41 -10.29
N GLU A 70 -8.51 11.06 -10.73
CA GLU A 70 -9.89 10.63 -10.49
C GLU A 70 -10.17 9.25 -11.11
N LYS A 71 -9.71 9.02 -12.34
CA LYS A 71 -9.83 7.72 -13.00
C LYS A 71 -9.07 6.63 -12.23
N GLU A 72 -7.86 6.93 -11.75
CA GLU A 72 -7.09 5.99 -10.95
C GLU A 72 -7.78 5.70 -9.60
N GLN A 73 -8.34 6.71 -8.95
CA GLN A 73 -9.15 6.54 -7.73
C GLN A 73 -10.39 5.67 -7.98
N ALA A 74 -11.11 5.91 -9.08
CA ALA A 74 -12.27 5.11 -9.45
C ALA A 74 -11.91 3.64 -9.65
N VAL A 75 -10.81 3.34 -10.36
CA VAL A 75 -10.32 1.96 -10.55
C VAL A 75 -9.95 1.34 -9.20
N ARG A 76 -9.25 2.06 -8.32
CA ARG A 76 -8.91 1.56 -6.97
C ARG A 76 -10.17 1.23 -6.16
N HIS A 77 -11.18 2.09 -6.19
CA HIS A 77 -12.45 1.85 -5.51
C HIS A 77 -13.19 0.64 -6.08
N GLU A 78 -13.14 0.43 -7.39
CA GLU A 78 -13.73 -0.74 -8.04
C GLU A 78 -12.99 -2.03 -7.66
N THR A 79 -11.66 -2.04 -7.68
CA THR A 79 -10.86 -3.19 -7.24
C THR A 79 -11.15 -3.56 -5.79
N ILE A 80 -11.21 -2.56 -4.87
CA ILE A 80 -11.55 -2.81 -3.47
C ILE A 80 -12.94 -3.43 -3.34
N ARG A 81 -13.93 -2.96 -4.11
CA ARG A 81 -15.28 -3.54 -4.12
C ARG A 81 -15.28 -4.97 -4.65
N GLN A 82 -14.54 -5.24 -5.73
CA GLN A 82 -14.42 -6.59 -6.30
C GLN A 82 -13.76 -7.54 -5.29
N ASP A 83 -12.67 -7.15 -4.65
CA ASP A 83 -11.98 -7.93 -3.61
C ASP A 83 -12.92 -8.27 -2.44
N GLN A 84 -13.74 -7.30 -1.99
CA GLN A 84 -14.76 -7.55 -0.97
C GLN A 84 -15.79 -8.57 -1.41
N THR A 85 -16.23 -8.54 -2.67
CA THR A 85 -17.20 -9.53 -3.19
C THR A 85 -16.61 -10.93 -3.34
N PHE A 86 -15.36 -11.06 -3.78
CA PHE A 86 -14.67 -12.35 -3.87
C PHE A 86 -14.45 -12.97 -2.49
N ASN A 87 -14.02 -12.18 -1.51
CA ASN A 87 -13.88 -12.63 -0.12
C ASN A 87 -15.22 -13.12 0.46
N ARG A 88 -16.32 -12.39 0.19
CA ARG A 88 -17.64 -12.78 0.68
C ARG A 88 -18.13 -14.10 0.09
N ARG A 89 -17.87 -14.37 -1.20
CA ARG A 89 -18.19 -15.65 -1.84
C ARG A 89 -17.32 -16.79 -1.29
N GLY A 90 -16.02 -16.54 -1.10
CA GLY A 90 -15.10 -17.52 -0.50
C GLY A 90 -15.53 -17.95 0.91
N GLN A 91 -15.95 -17.00 1.75
CA GLN A 91 -16.48 -17.28 3.09
C GLN A 91 -17.76 -18.13 3.05
N LEU A 92 -18.66 -17.86 2.11
CA LEU A 92 -19.89 -18.65 1.95
C LEU A 92 -19.58 -20.10 1.54
N TYR A 93 -18.67 -20.31 0.58
CA TYR A 93 -18.27 -21.67 0.18
C TYR A 93 -17.54 -22.40 1.31
N GLY A 94 -16.72 -21.70 2.09
CA GLY A 94 -16.08 -22.26 3.30
C GLY A 94 -17.10 -22.64 4.38
N PHE A 95 -18.15 -21.84 4.57
CA PHE A 95 -19.21 -22.18 5.53
C PHE A 95 -20.02 -23.40 5.09
N ILE A 96 -20.41 -23.46 3.80
CA ILE A 96 -21.13 -24.60 3.23
C ILE A 96 -20.30 -25.88 3.34
N SER A 97 -18.99 -25.83 3.05
CA SER A 97 -18.15 -27.02 3.14
C SER A 97 -18.06 -27.58 4.56
N VAL A 98 -17.95 -26.72 5.58
CA VAL A 98 -17.96 -27.14 6.99
C VAL A 98 -19.28 -27.82 7.36
N ILE A 99 -20.42 -27.26 6.93
CA ILE A 99 -21.73 -27.90 7.15
C ILE A 99 -21.79 -29.29 6.51
N LEU A 100 -21.34 -29.43 5.27
CA LEU A 100 -21.34 -30.72 4.57
C LEU A 100 -20.46 -31.75 5.29
N ILE A 101 -19.28 -31.34 5.77
CA ILE A 101 -18.38 -32.22 6.54
C ILE A 101 -19.03 -32.65 7.85
N LEU A 102 -19.71 -31.74 8.56
CA LEU A 102 -20.43 -32.07 9.81
C LEU A 102 -21.58 -33.04 9.56
N LEU A 103 -22.38 -32.83 8.51
CA LEU A 103 -23.45 -33.76 8.12
C LEU A 103 -22.88 -35.13 7.77
N PHE A 104 -21.75 -35.18 7.06
CA PHE A 104 -21.07 -36.43 6.74
C PHE A 104 -20.52 -37.12 8.00
N ALA A 105 -20.00 -36.37 8.97
CA ALA A 105 -19.57 -36.91 10.25
C ALA A 105 -20.75 -37.54 11.03
N VAL A 106 -21.91 -36.87 11.08
CA VAL A 106 -23.13 -37.42 11.70
C VAL A 106 -23.56 -38.72 10.99
N PHE A 107 -23.52 -38.73 9.65
CA PHE A 107 -23.81 -39.93 8.87
C PHE A 107 -22.86 -41.10 9.18
N LEU A 108 -21.56 -40.83 9.36
CA LEU A 108 -20.57 -41.84 9.75
C LEU A 108 -20.84 -42.41 11.15
N VAL A 109 -21.24 -41.58 12.11
CA VAL A 109 -21.64 -42.04 13.45
C VAL A 109 -22.85 -42.97 13.33
N TRP A 110 -23.86 -42.59 12.56
CA TRP A 110 -25.06 -43.41 12.39
C TRP A 110 -24.78 -44.73 11.66
N SER A 111 -23.80 -44.74 10.77
CA SER A 111 -23.32 -45.93 10.05
C SER A 111 -22.40 -46.84 10.88
N GLY A 112 -22.11 -46.50 12.14
CA GLY A 112 -21.30 -47.31 13.03
C GLY A 112 -19.79 -47.04 12.99
N TYR A 113 -19.35 -45.91 12.42
CA TYR A 113 -17.93 -45.51 12.33
C TYR A 113 -17.61 -44.28 13.20
N PRO A 114 -17.79 -44.33 14.53
CA PRO A 114 -17.59 -43.16 15.39
C PRO A 114 -16.13 -42.69 15.45
N ALA A 115 -15.16 -43.60 15.36
CA ALA A 115 -13.74 -43.25 15.35
C ALA A 115 -13.35 -42.43 14.10
N THR A 116 -13.87 -42.82 12.93
CA THR A 116 -13.66 -42.10 11.66
C THR A 116 -14.38 -40.76 11.66
N ALA A 117 -15.58 -40.69 12.24
CA ALA A 117 -16.29 -39.41 12.41
C ALA A 117 -15.51 -38.45 13.32
N ALA A 118 -14.93 -38.96 14.42
CA ALA A 118 -14.13 -38.17 15.35
C ALA A 118 -12.84 -37.64 14.71
N SER A 119 -12.13 -38.46 13.92
CA SER A 119 -10.92 -38.00 13.22
C SER A 119 -11.24 -36.97 12.14
N LEU A 120 -12.35 -37.13 11.41
CA LEU A 120 -12.81 -36.15 10.43
C LEU A 120 -13.16 -34.81 11.09
N ALA A 121 -13.95 -34.84 12.16
CA ALA A 121 -14.35 -33.63 12.89
C ALA A 121 -13.12 -32.94 13.51
N GLY A 122 -12.23 -33.70 14.15
CA GLY A 122 -10.99 -33.19 14.74
C GLY A 122 -10.06 -32.57 13.70
N GLY A 123 -9.85 -33.24 12.57
CA GLY A 123 -9.06 -32.71 11.45
C GLY A 123 -9.63 -31.40 10.88
N THR A 124 -10.95 -31.28 10.82
CA THR A 124 -11.63 -30.07 10.34
C THR A 124 -11.39 -28.89 11.28
N VAL A 125 -11.45 -29.10 12.60
CA VAL A 125 -11.14 -28.06 13.61
C VAL A 125 -9.69 -27.61 13.51
N VAL A 126 -8.74 -28.55 13.38
CA VAL A 126 -7.31 -28.23 13.22
C VAL A 126 -7.06 -27.43 11.94
N ALA A 127 -7.69 -27.83 10.84
CA ALA A 127 -7.56 -27.11 9.56
C ALA A 127 -8.10 -25.68 9.65
N LEU A 128 -9.27 -25.47 10.28
CA LEU A 128 -9.83 -24.14 10.49
C LEU A 128 -8.93 -23.28 11.39
N ALA A 129 -8.48 -23.82 12.52
CA ALA A 129 -7.56 -23.13 13.42
C ALA A 129 -6.27 -22.72 12.69
N GLY A 130 -5.69 -23.63 11.89
CA GLY A 130 -4.53 -23.33 11.06
C GLY A 130 -4.78 -22.22 10.04
N ALA A 131 -5.93 -22.25 9.36
CA ALA A 131 -6.32 -21.20 8.42
C ALA A 131 -6.43 -19.81 9.10
N PHE A 132 -6.99 -19.75 10.32
CA PHE A 132 -7.07 -18.51 11.10
C PHE A 132 -5.70 -18.01 11.54
N VAL A 133 -4.81 -18.89 12.00
CA VAL A 133 -3.44 -18.52 12.41
C VAL A 133 -2.65 -17.98 11.22
N ILE A 134 -2.67 -18.69 10.08
CA ILE A 134 -1.98 -18.26 8.85
C ILE A 134 -2.57 -16.94 8.34
N GLY A 135 -3.90 -16.78 8.39
CA GLY A 135 -4.58 -15.53 8.04
C GLY A 135 -4.07 -14.35 8.89
N ARG A 136 -3.98 -14.54 10.20
CA ARG A 136 -3.45 -13.52 11.14
C ARG A 136 -2.00 -13.16 10.87
N SER A 137 -1.14 -14.12 10.55
CA SER A 137 0.28 -13.85 10.25
C SER A 137 0.48 -13.03 8.98
N ARG A 138 -0.39 -13.21 7.96
CA ARG A 138 -0.33 -12.43 6.71
C ARG A 138 -0.75 -10.97 6.90
N ASP A 139 -1.64 -10.71 7.86
CA ASP A 139 -2.08 -9.35 8.18
C ASP A 139 -0.99 -8.56 8.91
N GLN A 140 -0.16 -9.21 9.73
CA GLN A 140 0.93 -8.55 10.46
C GLN A 140 2.13 -8.18 9.59
N GLY A 141 2.37 -8.90 8.48
CA GLY A 141 3.45 -8.58 7.53
C GLY A 141 3.12 -7.45 6.54
N LYS A 142 1.92 -6.88 6.62
CA LYS A 142 1.46 -5.75 5.78
C LYS A 142 1.48 -4.39 6.50
N ASN A 143 1.92 -4.35 7.76
CA ASN A 143 2.06 -3.13 8.55
C ASN A 143 3.52 -2.66 8.59
#